data_AF-A0A3D8VT38-F1
#
_entry.id   AF-A0A3D8VT38-F1
#
_cell.length_a   1.000
_cell.length_b   1.000
_cell.length_c   1.000
_cell.angle_alpha   90.00
_cell.angle_beta   90.00
_cell.angle_gamma   90.00
#
_symmetry.space_group_name_H-M   'P 1'
#
loop_
_entity.id
_entity.type
_entity.pdbx_description
1 polymer ?
#
loop_
_entity_poly.entity_id
_entity_poly.type
_entity_poly.pdbx_seq_one_letter_code
_entity_poly.pdbx_strand_id
1 'polypeptide(L)'
;MFIEQEYYLWKLTYDLVVAQDFQVLNMSTERGEVWLEKEHDWQTHVIRLSHKQINWKNELRRDLEKSYRQLSQNKKIFRGGKVQFHALYV
;
A
#
# COMPACT_ATOMS: atom_id res chain seq x y z
N MET A 1 -4.56 -18.96 11.71
CA MET A 1 -3.42 -18.34 10.99
C MET A 1 -3.81 -16.90 10.73
N PHE A 2 -3.41 -16.01 11.64
CA PHE A 2 -3.55 -14.54 11.50
C PHE A 2 -2.15 -13.93 11.65
N ILE A 3 -1.36 -14.53 12.55
CA ILE A 3 0.05 -14.26 12.79
C ILE A 3 0.91 -14.46 11.53
N GLU A 4 0.59 -15.42 10.66
CA GLU A 4 1.42 -15.67 9.47
C GLU A 4 1.22 -14.62 8.38
N GLN A 5 -0.01 -14.26 8.08
CA GLN A 5 -0.33 -13.18 7.13
C GLN A 5 0.22 -11.85 7.63
N GLU A 6 0.09 -11.60 8.93
CA GLU A 6 0.72 -10.43 9.57
C GLU A 6 2.24 -10.47 9.45
N TYR A 7 2.87 -11.62 9.68
CA TYR A 7 4.31 -11.80 9.46
C TYR A 7 4.70 -11.51 8.00
N TYR A 8 3.95 -12.03 7.02
CA TYR A 8 4.22 -11.76 5.60
C TYR A 8 4.03 -10.29 5.23
N LEU A 9 3.02 -9.62 5.78
CA LEU A 9 2.82 -8.18 5.59
C LEU A 9 4.05 -7.39 6.05
N TRP A 10 4.52 -7.66 7.27
CA TRP A 10 5.67 -6.94 7.84
C TRP A 10 6.98 -7.32 7.16
N LYS A 11 7.17 -8.58 6.79
CA LYS A 11 8.33 -9.02 6.03
C LYS A 11 8.39 -8.35 4.66
N LEU A 12 7.29 -8.34 3.93
CA LEU A 12 7.23 -7.67 2.62
C LEU A 12 7.44 -6.15 2.75
N THR A 13 6.88 -5.54 3.80
CA THR A 13 7.13 -4.12 4.11
C THR A 13 8.62 -3.86 4.33
N TYR A 14 9.28 -4.70 5.14
CA TYR A 14 10.72 -4.61 5.39
C TYR A 14 11.52 -4.75 4.09
N ASP A 15 11.23 -5.77 3.27
CA ASP A 15 11.95 -6.00 2.03
C ASP A 15 11.79 -4.82 1.05
N LEU A 16 10.58 -4.24 0.95
CA LEU A 16 10.34 -3.08 0.10
C LEU A 16 11.06 -1.82 0.60
N VAL A 17 11.07 -1.59 1.91
CA VAL A 17 11.73 -0.42 2.49
C VAL A 17 13.25 -0.55 2.45
N VAL A 18 13.79 -1.69 2.87
CA VAL A 18 15.23 -1.87 3.10
C VAL A 18 15.96 -2.34 1.85
N ALA A 19 15.39 -3.28 1.09
CA ALA A 19 16.06 -3.83 -0.08
C ALA A 19 15.70 -3.08 -1.38
N GLN A 20 14.58 -2.35 -1.40
CA GLN A 20 14.08 -1.66 -2.58
C GLN A 20 13.95 -0.14 -2.40
N ASP A 21 14.42 0.43 -1.28
CA ASP A 21 14.46 1.87 -1.01
C ASP A 21 13.09 2.58 -1.12
N PHE A 22 12.00 1.89 -0.79
CA PHE A 22 10.70 2.54 -0.66
C PHE A 22 10.64 3.39 0.61
N GLN A 23 10.05 4.57 0.50
CA GLN A 23 9.79 5.47 1.62
C GLN A 23 8.44 5.14 2.25
N VAL A 24 8.40 5.07 3.58
CA VAL A 24 7.14 4.89 4.33
C VAL A 24 6.40 6.22 4.40
N LEU A 25 5.20 6.27 3.84
CA LEU A 25 4.32 7.44 3.92
C LEU A 25 3.35 7.38 5.10
N ASN A 26 2.83 6.18 5.36
CA ASN A 26 1.94 5.94 6.47
C ASN A 26 2.02 4.47 6.89
N MET A 27 1.94 4.21 8.19
CA MET A 27 1.95 2.87 8.76
C MET A 27 0.94 2.82 9.91
N SER A 28 -0.05 1.95 9.79
CA SER A 28 -1.06 1.71 10.82
C SER A 28 -0.99 0.25 11.24
N THR A 29 -0.39 -0.01 12.39
CA THR A 29 -0.31 -1.35 12.98
C THR A 29 -1.70 -1.86 13.37
N GLU A 30 -2.54 -1.01 13.95
CA GLU A 30 -3.92 -1.36 14.33
C GLU A 30 -4.78 -1.82 13.15
N ARG A 31 -4.56 -1.23 11.96
CA ARG A 31 -5.33 -1.55 10.75
C ARG A 31 -4.63 -2.54 9.84
N GLY A 32 -3.40 -2.96 10.17
CA GLY A 32 -2.56 -3.78 9.30
C GLY A 32 -2.37 -3.16 7.92
N GLU A 33 -2.20 -1.83 7.84
CA GLU A 33 -2.11 -1.10 6.58
C GLU A 33 -0.83 -0.27 6.50
N VAL A 34 -0.10 -0.40 5.39
CA VAL A 34 1.13 0.36 5.12
C VAL A 34 1.07 0.98 3.74
N TRP A 35 1.44 2.25 3.66
CA TRP A 35 1.58 2.99 2.41
C TRP A 35 3.05 3.34 2.20
N LEU A 36 3.54 2.97 1.03
CA LEU A 36 4.93 3.16 0.62
C LEU A 36 4.97 3.93 -0.69
N GLU A 37 6.01 4.72 -0.90
CA GLU A 37 6.29 5.35 -2.19
C GLU A 37 7.74 5.16 -2.65
N LYS A 38 7.93 5.15 -3.97
CA LYS A 38 9.24 5.24 -4.60
C LYS A 38 9.10 5.93 -5.95
N GLU A 39 10.03 6.82 -6.26
CA GLU A 39 10.18 7.34 -7.62
C GLU A 39 11.09 6.42 -8.41
N HIS A 40 10.62 5.94 -9.56
CA HIS A 40 11.38 5.10 -10.48
C HIS A 40 10.93 5.38 -11.92
N ASP A 41 11.86 5.50 -12.87
CA ASP A 41 11.57 5.77 -14.28
C ASP A 41 10.58 6.94 -14.51
N TRP A 42 10.76 8.04 -13.78
CA TRP A 42 9.91 9.24 -13.85
C TRP A 42 8.44 9.00 -13.48
N GLN A 43 8.17 7.91 -12.75
CA GLN A 43 6.86 7.57 -12.21
C GLN A 43 6.95 7.37 -10.70
N THR A 44 5.95 7.87 -9.98
CA THR A 44 5.82 7.64 -8.55
C THR A 44 5.03 6.36 -8.35
N HIS A 45 5.69 5.30 -7.87
CA HIS A 45 5.03 4.07 -7.48
C HIS A 45 4.54 4.19 -6.05
N VAL A 46 3.24 4.03 -5.86
CA VAL A 46 2.62 4.01 -4.53
C VAL A 46 2.10 2.61 -4.27
N ILE A 47 2.60 1.99 -3.21
CA ILE A 47 2.20 0.63 -2.80
C ILE A 47 1.39 0.75 -1.51
N ARG A 48 0.18 0.18 -1.51
CA ARG A 48 -0.59 -0.07 -0.30
C ARG A 48 -0.56 -1.56 0.00
N LEU A 49 -0.05 -1.91 1.18
CA LEU A 49 -0.10 -3.26 1.76
C LEU A 49 -1.24 -3.27 2.78
N SER A 50 -2.15 -4.23 2.70
CA SER A 50 -3.25 -4.38 3.65
C SER A 50 -3.42 -5.84 4.07
N HIS A 51 -3.34 -6.10 5.36
CA HIS A 51 -3.73 -7.38 5.94
C HIS A 51 -5.25 -7.43 6.00
N LYS A 52 -5.86 -7.96 4.95
CA LYS A 52 -7.31 -7.96 4.80
C LYS A 52 -7.76 -9.12 3.93
N GLN A 53 -8.57 -9.99 4.52
CA GLN A 53 -9.30 -11.00 3.80
C GLN A 53 -10.40 -10.37 2.96
N ILE A 54 -10.43 -10.69 1.67
CA ILE A 54 -11.48 -10.26 0.74
C ILE A 54 -12.33 -11.48 0.38
N ASN A 55 -13.60 -11.42 0.71
CA ASN A 55 -14.50 -12.57 0.54
C ASN A 55 -15.32 -12.52 -0.75
N TRP A 56 -15.54 -11.34 -1.32
CA TRP A 56 -16.29 -11.19 -2.57
C TRP A 56 -15.83 -10.00 -3.42
N LYS A 57 -16.11 -10.08 -4.73
CA LYS A 57 -15.71 -9.08 -5.73
C LYS A 57 -16.14 -7.65 -5.38
N ASN A 58 -17.35 -7.47 -4.85
CA ASN A 58 -17.88 -6.16 -4.46
C ASN A 58 -17.12 -5.52 -3.29
N GLU A 59 -16.53 -6.31 -2.38
CA GLU A 59 -15.73 -5.82 -1.28
C GLU A 59 -14.42 -5.27 -1.82
N LEU A 60 -13.73 -6.05 -2.67
CA LEU A 60 -12.54 -5.60 -3.39
C LEU A 60 -12.79 -4.30 -4.15
N ARG A 61 -13.90 -4.22 -4.91
CA ARG A 61 -14.22 -3.02 -5.68
C ARG A 61 -14.39 -1.80 -4.78
N ARG A 62 -15.18 -1.92 -3.71
CA ARG A 62 -15.40 -0.82 -2.74
C ARG A 62 -14.12 -0.42 -2.03
N ASP A 63 -13.26 -1.38 -1.74
CA ASP A 63 -11.97 -1.14 -1.10
C ASP A 63 -11.03 -0.36 -2.02
N LEU A 64 -10.86 -0.82 -3.27
CA LEU A 64 -10.09 -0.11 -4.29
C LEU A 64 -10.62 1.30 -4.55
N GLU A 65 -11.94 1.49 -4.63
CA GLU A 65 -12.55 2.81 -4.76
C GLU A 65 -12.22 3.73 -3.57
N LYS A 66 -12.19 3.19 -2.34
CA LYS A 66 -11.80 3.94 -1.14
C LYS A 66 -10.31 4.29 -1.17
N SER A 67 -9.43 3.33 -1.48
CA SER A 67 -7.99 3.57 -1.57
C SER A 67 -7.64 4.59 -2.64
N TYR A 68 -8.32 4.54 -3.79
CA TYR A 68 -8.12 5.51 -4.85
C TYR A 68 -8.54 6.92 -4.43
N ARG A 69 -9.67 7.05 -3.71
CA ARG A 69 -10.09 8.34 -3.13
C ARG A 69 -9.05 8.87 -2.14
N GLN A 70 -8.56 8.03 -1.23
CA GLN A 70 -7.52 8.39 -0.26
C GLN A 70 -6.23 8.83 -0.95
N LEU A 71 -5.76 8.09 -1.95
CA LEU A 71 -4.63 8.45 -2.80
C LEU A 71 -4.84 9.83 -3.46
N SER A 72 -6.02 10.05 -4.05
CA SER A 72 -6.34 11.28 -4.78
C SER A 72 -6.42 12.52 -3.87
N GLN A 73 -6.92 12.36 -2.64
CA GLN A 73 -7.01 13.42 -1.64
C GLN A 73 -5.63 13.78 -1.08
N ASN A 74 -4.76 12.77 -0.98
CA ASN A 74 -3.40 12.91 -0.47
C ASN A 74 -2.37 13.20 -1.57
N LYS A 75 -2.78 13.62 -2.78
CA LYS A 75 -1.87 13.99 -3.88
C LYS A 75 -0.81 15.04 -3.52
N LYS A 76 -1.01 15.81 -2.44
CA LYS A 76 0.00 16.74 -1.91
C LYS A 76 1.15 16.05 -1.16
N ILE A 77 0.94 14.83 -0.67
CA ILE A 77 1.93 14.03 0.06
C ILE A 77 2.90 13.37 -0.92
N PHE A 78 2.39 12.89 -2.07
CA PHE A 78 3.19 12.23 -3.08
C PHE A 78 3.95 13.26 -3.92
N ARG A 79 5.26 13.07 -4.10
CA ARG A 79 6.06 13.88 -5.03
C ARG A 79 5.47 13.73 -6.44
N GLY A 80 5.06 14.87 -7.02
CA GLY A 80 4.18 14.93 -8.19
C GLY A 80 4.71 14.19 -9.42
N GLY A 81 3.80 13.84 -10.34
CA GLY A 81 4.11 13.09 -11.56
C GLY A 81 3.00 12.09 -11.92
N LYS A 82 3.31 11.15 -12.83
CA LYS A 82 2.42 10.02 -13.13
C LYS A 82 2.53 9.01 -12.00
N VAL A 83 1.43 8.82 -11.26
CA VAL A 83 1.37 7.89 -10.13
C VAL A 83 0.90 6.51 -10.61
N GLN A 84 1.68 5.48 -10.33
CA GLN A 84 1.26 4.09 -10.49
C GLN A 84 0.92 3.51 -9.12
N PHE A 85 -0.36 3.20 -8.92
CA PHE A 85 -0.86 2.68 -7.65
C PHE A 85 -0.96 1.15 -7.68
N HIS A 86 -0.40 0.51 -6.65
CA HIS A 86 -0.43 -0.93 -6.44
C HIS A 86 -1.11 -1.23 -5.11
N ALA A 87 -2.19 -2.03 -5.13
CA ALA A 87 -2.88 -2.48 -3.93
C ALA A 87 -2.61 -3.97 -3.73
N LEU A 88 -1.92 -4.31 -2.64
CA LEU A 88 -1.57 -5.67 -2.26
C LEU A 88 -2.35 -6.06 -1.01
N TYR A 89 -3.05 -7.18 -1.09
CA TYR A 89 -3.79 -7.77 0.01
C TYR A 89 -3.05 -9.02 0.47
N VAL A 90 -2.73 -9.06 1.76
CA VAL A 90 -2.06 -10.18 2.43
C VAL A 90 -3.07 -10.87 3.34
#